data_AF-A0A2V3JHG8-F1
#
_entry.id   AF-A0A2V3JHG8-F1
#
_cell.length_a   1.000
_cell.length_b   1.000
_cell.length_c   1.000
_cell.angle_alpha   90.00
_cell.angle_beta   90.00
_cell.angle_gamma   90.00
#
_symmetry.space_group_name_H-M   'P 1'
#
loop_
_entity.id
_entity.type
_entity.pdbx_description
1 polymer ?
#
loop_
_entity_poly.entity_id
_entity_poly.type
_entity_poly.pdbx_seq_one_letter_code
_entity_poly.pdbx_strand_id
1 'polypeptide(L)'
;MCITAESLGSVELEDFMRQKLPDLLRERGEFRYEIMGILADVFASKDDLKQVLEEIRKLREDSNRRFGEMDQRFEEVNRTMNQRFEEVNRMMNQRFEEVNRRFEEMDTRFEVMYRSQREVRLEVSALGGRIGYGLEEIIRQTVEEFSGQSFKKFEHLRLRDSEGELYGIPADVEYDLYLEDSVNYVVEVKSHIKPGDVLIFHRKSLFAEKQLLKRIKPIMISASITKDAKKKCKELGIDLISRSVVD
;
A
#
# COMPACT_ATOMS: atom_id res chain seq x y z
N MET A 1 66.50 -17.56 -87.51
CA MET A 1 67.42 -17.17 -86.43
C MET A 1 66.74 -17.58 -85.13
N CYS A 2 67.13 -18.72 -84.55
CA CYS A 2 66.58 -19.18 -83.28
C CYS A 2 67.36 -18.48 -82.17
N ILE A 3 66.70 -17.59 -81.44
CA ILE A 3 67.24 -17.03 -80.20
C ILE A 3 66.86 -18.03 -79.11
N THR A 4 67.85 -18.72 -78.56
CA THR A 4 67.70 -19.58 -77.38
C THR A 4 67.59 -18.69 -76.14
N ALA A 5 66.65 -18.98 -75.24
CA ALA A 5 66.36 -18.16 -74.04
C ALA A 5 67.55 -17.98 -73.08
N GLU A 6 68.63 -18.75 -73.28
CA GLU A 6 69.87 -18.69 -72.49
C GLU A 6 70.77 -17.47 -72.77
N SER A 7 70.46 -16.62 -73.76
CA SER A 7 71.29 -15.46 -74.15
C SER A 7 70.69 -14.07 -73.89
N LEU A 8 69.58 -13.96 -73.16
CA LEU A 8 68.89 -12.68 -72.88
C LEU A 8 69.22 -12.17 -71.47
N GLY A 9 69.45 -10.87 -71.31
CA GLY A 9 69.54 -10.23 -69.98
C GLY A 9 68.19 -10.27 -69.25
N SER A 10 68.18 -10.20 -67.91
CA SER A 10 66.95 -10.37 -67.10
C SER A 10 65.82 -9.40 -67.48
N VAL A 11 66.17 -8.16 -67.87
CA VAL A 11 65.20 -7.14 -68.31
C VAL A 11 64.65 -7.45 -69.71
N GLU A 12 65.50 -7.89 -70.63
CA GLU A 12 65.10 -8.25 -71.99
C GLU A 12 64.19 -9.49 -72.00
N LEU A 13 64.43 -10.45 -71.10
CA LEU A 13 63.58 -11.62 -70.91
C LEU A 13 62.20 -11.24 -70.35
N GLU A 14 62.14 -10.31 -69.39
CA GLU A 14 60.88 -9.85 -68.82
C GLU A 14 60.02 -9.14 -69.88
N ASP A 15 60.60 -8.23 -70.66
CA ASP A 15 59.91 -7.52 -71.73
C ASP A 15 59.44 -8.47 -72.84
N PHE A 16 60.28 -9.44 -73.19
CA PHE A 16 59.91 -10.48 -74.15
C PHE A 16 58.72 -11.31 -73.66
N MET A 17 58.73 -11.74 -72.39
CA MET A 17 57.62 -12.48 -71.79
C MET A 17 56.35 -11.63 -71.72
N ARG A 18 56.42 -10.36 -71.32
CA ARG A 18 55.27 -9.44 -71.30
C ARG A 18 54.61 -9.31 -72.68
N GLN A 19 55.42 -9.26 -73.73
CA GLN A 19 54.92 -9.10 -75.09
C GLN A 19 54.36 -10.41 -75.68
N LYS A 20 55.03 -11.55 -75.46
CA LYS A 20 54.72 -12.82 -76.14
C LYS A 20 53.82 -13.77 -75.36
N LEU A 21 53.84 -13.71 -74.03
CA LEU A 21 53.05 -14.61 -73.19
C LEU A 21 51.53 -14.50 -73.42
N PRO A 22 50.93 -13.30 -73.57
CA PRO A 22 49.48 -13.19 -73.81
C PRO A 22 49.03 -13.89 -75.10
N ASP A 23 49.83 -13.77 -76.17
CA ASP A 23 49.51 -14.38 -77.47
C ASP A 23 49.71 -15.90 -77.42
N LEU A 24 50.78 -16.37 -76.77
CA LEU A 24 51.02 -17.80 -76.55
C LEU A 24 49.89 -18.47 -75.77
N LEU A 25 49.37 -17.82 -74.73
CA LEU A 25 48.22 -18.32 -73.95
C LEU A 25 46.91 -18.35 -74.77
N ARG A 26 46.76 -17.48 -75.77
CA ARG A 26 45.57 -17.47 -76.65
C ARG A 26 45.64 -18.52 -77.75
N GLU A 27 46.79 -18.63 -78.40
CA GLU A 27 46.97 -19.43 -79.61
C GLU A 27 47.32 -20.90 -79.31
N ARG A 28 48.00 -21.18 -78.19
CA ARG A 28 48.43 -22.53 -77.83
C ARG A 28 47.63 -23.07 -76.65
N GLY A 29 46.66 -23.92 -76.95
CA GLY A 29 45.80 -24.57 -75.96
C GLY A 29 46.58 -25.36 -74.91
N GLU A 30 47.50 -26.24 -75.33
CA GLU A 30 48.31 -27.08 -74.41
C GLU A 30 49.10 -26.25 -73.40
N PHE A 31 49.85 -25.25 -73.89
CA PHE A 31 50.63 -24.35 -73.04
C PHE A 31 49.74 -23.56 -72.07
N ARG A 32 48.54 -23.12 -72.49
CA ARG A 32 47.58 -22.48 -71.58
C ARG A 32 47.14 -23.44 -70.47
N TYR A 33 46.88 -24.71 -70.77
CA TYR A 33 46.46 -25.68 -69.76
C TYR A 33 47.58 -26.01 -68.76
N GLU A 34 48.83 -26.09 -69.21
CA GLU A 34 49.99 -26.27 -68.33
C GLU A 34 50.13 -25.11 -67.32
N ILE A 35 50.07 -23.86 -67.82
CA ILE A 35 50.12 -22.67 -66.96
C ILE A 35 48.91 -22.63 -66.01
N MET A 36 47.71 -22.99 -66.47
CA MET A 36 46.51 -23.06 -65.62
C MET A 36 46.64 -24.14 -64.54
N GLY A 37 47.27 -25.28 -64.84
CA GLY A 37 47.54 -26.34 -63.86
C GLY A 37 48.49 -25.90 -62.75
N ILE A 38 49.57 -25.17 -63.08
CA ILE A 38 50.50 -24.60 -62.10
C ILE A 38 49.80 -23.56 -61.22
N LEU A 39 48.96 -22.71 -61.82
CA LEU A 39 48.25 -21.65 -61.09
C LEU A 39 47.07 -22.17 -60.25
N ALA A 40 46.54 -23.36 -60.55
CA ALA A 40 45.42 -23.96 -59.82
C ALA A 40 45.77 -24.30 -58.36
N ASP A 41 47.05 -24.54 -58.04
CA ASP A 41 47.50 -24.77 -56.66
C ASP A 41 47.45 -23.49 -55.79
N VAL A 42 47.43 -22.31 -56.43
CA VAL A 42 47.49 -21.01 -55.75
C VAL A 42 46.15 -20.26 -55.83
N PHE A 43 45.40 -20.43 -56.92
CA PHE A 43 44.17 -19.68 -57.18
C PHE A 43 42.96 -20.60 -57.32
N ALA A 44 41.84 -20.19 -56.70
CA ALA A 44 40.55 -20.83 -56.89
C ALA A 44 40.14 -20.76 -58.37
N SER A 45 39.62 -21.87 -58.89
CA SER A 45 39.12 -21.91 -60.25
C SER A 45 37.84 -21.06 -60.40
N LYS A 46 37.49 -20.75 -61.64
CA LYS A 46 36.22 -20.09 -61.95
C LYS A 46 35.02 -20.89 -61.45
N ASP A 47 35.13 -22.21 -61.40
CA ASP A 47 34.03 -23.09 -60.96
C ASP A 47 33.92 -23.12 -59.43
N ASP A 48 35.04 -23.07 -58.70
CA ASP A 48 35.04 -22.89 -57.23
C ASP A 48 34.37 -21.57 -56.85
N LEU A 49 34.69 -20.48 -57.57
CA LEU A 49 34.06 -19.18 -57.36
C LEU A 49 32.55 -19.22 -57.66
N LYS A 50 32.12 -19.91 -58.72
CA LYS A 50 30.68 -20.08 -59.00
C LYS A 50 29.99 -20.87 -57.90
N GLN A 51 30.61 -21.91 -57.37
CA GLN A 51 30.06 -22.71 -56.28
C GLN A 51 29.86 -21.85 -55.02
N VAL A 52 30.88 -21.08 -54.64
CA VAL A 52 30.78 -20.16 -53.49
C VAL A 52 29.68 -19.11 -53.71
N LEU A 53 29.58 -18.53 -54.91
CA LEU A 53 28.51 -17.57 -55.23
C LEU A 53 27.11 -18.19 -55.13
N GLU A 54 26.97 -19.45 -55.53
CA GLU A 54 25.71 -20.18 -55.44
C GLU A 54 25.34 -20.52 -53.98
N GLU A 55 26.33 -20.90 -53.16
CA GLU A 55 26.13 -21.09 -51.72
C GLU A 55 25.74 -19.77 -51.02
N ILE A 56 26.37 -18.66 -51.38
CA ILE A 56 26.01 -17.32 -50.87
C ILE A 56 24.56 -16.95 -51.25
N ARG A 57 24.13 -17.27 -52.48
CA ARG A 57 22.74 -17.04 -52.91
C ARG A 57 21.76 -17.85 -52.07
N LYS A 58 22.01 -19.15 -51.91
CA LYS A 58 21.18 -20.03 -51.07
C LYS A 58 21.11 -19.55 -49.63
N LEU A 59 22.24 -19.17 -49.03
CA LEU A 59 22.29 -18.62 -47.68
C LEU A 59 21.49 -17.32 -47.56
N ARG A 60 21.55 -16.44 -48.57
CA ARG A 60 20.77 -15.20 -48.60
C ARG A 60 19.27 -15.49 -48.70
N GLU A 61 18.87 -16.41 -49.56
CA GLU A 61 17.47 -16.82 -49.73
C GLU A 61 16.90 -17.45 -48.45
N ASP A 62 17.64 -18.38 -47.84
CA ASP A 62 17.26 -18.99 -46.56
C ASP A 62 17.20 -17.96 -45.42
N SER A 63 18.15 -17.03 -45.38
CA SER A 63 18.14 -15.94 -44.41
C SER A 63 16.91 -15.05 -44.59
N ASN A 64 16.62 -14.62 -45.82
CA ASN A 64 15.45 -13.80 -46.12
C ASN A 64 14.14 -14.51 -45.75
N ARG A 65 14.04 -15.81 -46.01
CA ARG A 65 12.87 -16.61 -45.61
C ARG A 65 12.72 -16.64 -44.08
N ARG A 66 13.81 -16.92 -43.35
CA ARG A 66 13.80 -16.94 -41.88
C ARG A 66 13.45 -15.57 -41.28
N PHE A 67 13.97 -14.49 -41.86
CA PHE A 67 13.61 -13.13 -41.45
C PHE A 67 12.13 -12.85 -41.67
N GLY A 68 11.57 -13.23 -42.84
CA GLY A 68 10.15 -13.09 -43.11
C GLY A 68 9.25 -13.89 -42.15
N GLU A 69 9.64 -15.12 -41.81
CA GLU A 69 8.95 -15.94 -40.81
C GLU A 69 9.01 -15.30 -39.40
N MET A 70 10.14 -14.67 -39.06
CA MET A 70 10.31 -13.98 -37.79
C MET A 70 9.47 -12.71 -37.70
N ASP A 71 9.41 -11.92 -38.78
CA ASP A 71 8.56 -10.72 -38.86
C ASP A 71 7.08 -11.08 -38.69
N GLN A 72 6.61 -12.14 -39.36
CA GLN A 72 5.24 -12.63 -39.20
C GLN A 72 4.93 -13.04 -37.76
N ARG A 73 5.84 -13.79 -37.11
CA ARG A 73 5.69 -14.16 -35.70
C ARG A 73 5.67 -12.93 -34.78
N PHE A 74 6.52 -11.94 -35.07
CA PHE A 74 6.57 -10.72 -34.27
C PHE A 74 5.28 -9.90 -34.39
N GLU A 75 4.73 -9.80 -35.61
CA GLU A 75 3.41 -9.19 -35.82
C GLU A 75 2.29 -9.92 -35.05
N GLU A 76 2.28 -11.25 -35.07
CA GLU A 76 1.28 -12.05 -34.35
C GLU A 76 1.37 -11.86 -32.83
N VAL A 77 2.59 -11.86 -32.28
CA VAL A 77 2.84 -11.60 -30.86
C VAL A 77 2.37 -10.19 -30.49
N ASN A 78 2.68 -9.18 -31.30
CA ASN A 78 2.24 -7.80 -31.06
C ASN A 78 0.71 -7.67 -31.09
N ARG A 79 0.03 -8.32 -32.05
CA ARG A 79 -1.45 -8.32 -32.10
C ARG A 79 -2.03 -8.97 -30.84
N THR A 80 -1.48 -10.10 -30.41
CA THR A 80 -1.95 -10.80 -29.21
C THR A 80 -1.71 -9.98 -27.94
N MET A 81 -0.54 -9.34 -27.82
CA MET A 81 -0.24 -8.44 -26.71
C MET A 81 -1.22 -7.26 -26.65
N ASN A 82 -1.47 -6.61 -27.79
CA ASN A 82 -2.41 -5.49 -27.85
C ASN A 82 -3.83 -5.90 -27.43
N GLN A 83 -4.31 -7.05 -27.93
CA GLN A 83 -5.63 -7.59 -27.53
C GLN A 83 -5.71 -7.88 -26.03
N ARG A 84 -4.69 -8.53 -25.46
CA ARG A 84 -4.64 -8.79 -24.00
C ARG A 84 -4.58 -7.51 -23.19
N PHE A 85 -3.83 -6.51 -23.64
CA PHE A 85 -3.75 -5.21 -22.97
C PHE A 85 -5.10 -4.48 -22.97
N GLU A 86 -5.81 -4.49 -24.10
CA GLU A 86 -7.17 -3.94 -24.19
C GLU A 86 -8.17 -4.67 -23.29
N GLU A 87 -8.09 -6.00 -23.18
CA GLU A 87 -8.94 -6.79 -22.30
C GLU A 87 -8.67 -6.47 -20.82
N VAL A 88 -7.39 -6.41 -20.43
CA VAL A 88 -6.99 -6.03 -19.06
C VAL A 88 -7.48 -4.62 -18.72
N ASN A 89 -7.33 -3.65 -19.63
CA ASN A 89 -7.82 -2.30 -19.41
C ASN A 89 -9.36 -2.26 -19.26
N ARG A 90 -10.10 -3.01 -20.08
CA ARG A 90 -11.56 -3.11 -19.93
C ARG A 90 -11.96 -3.69 -18.58
N MET A 91 -11.33 -4.79 -18.15
CA MET A 91 -11.59 -5.40 -16.85
C MET A 91 -11.24 -4.45 -15.70
N MET A 92 -10.13 -3.72 -15.80
CA MET A 92 -9.71 -2.76 -14.78
C MET A 92 -10.72 -1.61 -14.66
N ASN A 93 -11.17 -1.06 -15.79
CA ASN A 93 -12.18 0.00 -15.81
C ASN A 93 -13.50 -0.46 -15.17
N GLN A 94 -13.99 -1.65 -15.52
CA GLN A 94 -15.20 -2.22 -14.92
C GLN A 94 -15.07 -2.40 -13.40
N ARG A 95 -13.92 -2.90 -12.92
CA ARG A 95 -13.66 -3.02 -11.48
C ARG A 95 -13.63 -1.66 -10.79
N PHE A 96 -13.03 -0.65 -11.41
CA PHE A 96 -13.01 0.70 -10.88
C PHE A 96 -14.41 1.31 -10.76
N GLU A 97 -15.25 1.14 -11.79
CA GLU A 97 -16.64 1.58 -11.77
C GLU A 97 -17.45 0.89 -10.65
N GLU A 98 -17.28 -0.42 -10.47
CA GLU A 98 -17.94 -1.16 -9.38
C GLU A 98 -17.50 -0.66 -8.00
N VAL A 99 -16.20 -0.43 -7.82
CA VAL A 99 -15.65 0.12 -6.57
C VAL A 99 -16.21 1.50 -6.30
N ASN A 100 -16.24 2.40 -7.30
CA ASN A 100 -16.80 3.75 -7.14
C ASN A 100 -18.27 3.69 -6.73
N ARG A 101 -19.09 2.85 -7.38
CA ARG A 101 -20.49 2.65 -6.98
C ARG A 101 -20.63 2.19 -5.53
N ARG A 102 -19.78 1.26 -5.08
CA ARG A 102 -19.80 0.80 -3.68
C ARG A 102 -19.40 1.90 -2.69
N PHE A 103 -18.49 2.78 -3.07
CA PHE A 103 -18.15 3.96 -2.27
C PHE A 103 -19.33 4.94 -2.19
N GLU A 104 -19.99 5.25 -3.30
CA GLU A 104 -21.19 6.13 -3.32
C GLU A 104 -22.34 5.58 -2.46
N GLU A 105 -22.59 4.27 -2.53
CA GLU A 105 -23.56 3.60 -1.66
C GLU A 105 -23.18 3.70 -0.18
N MET A 106 -21.89 3.60 0.13
CA MET A 106 -21.37 3.72 1.49
C MET A 106 -21.51 5.15 2.01
N ASP A 107 -21.18 6.15 1.19
CA ASP A 107 -21.36 7.56 1.53
C ASP A 107 -22.83 7.90 1.79
N THR A 108 -23.74 7.38 0.96
CA THR A 108 -25.18 7.53 1.17
C THR A 108 -25.63 6.91 2.50
N ARG A 109 -25.15 5.71 2.83
CA ARG A 109 -25.43 5.07 4.14
C ARG A 109 -24.86 5.88 5.30
N PHE A 110 -23.66 6.43 5.15
CA PHE A 110 -23.07 7.31 6.15
C PHE A 110 -23.88 8.58 6.33
N GLU A 111 -24.33 9.23 5.25
CA GLU A 111 -25.20 10.41 5.34
C GLU A 111 -26.50 10.10 6.09
N VAL A 112 -27.16 8.98 5.80
CA VAL A 112 -28.36 8.54 6.51
C VAL A 112 -28.07 8.33 8.00
N MET A 113 -26.93 7.70 8.33
CA MET A 113 -26.49 7.52 9.71
C MET A 113 -26.18 8.86 10.41
N TYR A 114 -25.55 9.80 9.74
CA TYR A 114 -25.28 11.12 10.30
C TYR A 114 -26.56 11.92 10.53
N ARG A 115 -27.55 11.80 9.63
CA ARG A 115 -28.88 12.40 9.82
C ARG A 115 -29.60 11.79 11.02
N SER A 116 -29.63 10.47 11.13
CA SER A 116 -30.26 9.80 12.28
C SER A 116 -29.55 10.13 13.60
N GLN A 117 -28.21 10.22 13.61
CA GLN A 117 -27.48 10.69 14.79
C GLN A 117 -27.76 12.15 15.13
N ARG A 118 -27.93 13.02 14.13
CA ARG A 118 -28.33 14.42 14.35
C ARG A 118 -29.75 14.51 14.89
N GLU A 119 -30.68 13.71 14.40
CA GLU A 119 -32.05 13.65 14.91
C GLU A 119 -32.08 13.16 16.35
N VAL A 120 -31.38 12.05 16.67
CA VAL A 120 -31.21 11.59 18.06
C VAL A 120 -30.56 12.68 18.91
N ARG A 121 -29.53 13.37 18.42
CA ARG A 121 -28.90 14.47 19.15
C ARG A 121 -29.85 15.65 19.35
N LEU A 122 -30.69 15.99 18.38
CA LEU A 122 -31.66 17.10 18.47
C LEU A 122 -32.81 16.75 19.42
N GLU A 123 -33.32 15.52 19.37
CA GLU A 123 -34.28 15.01 20.36
C GLU A 123 -33.69 15.03 21.77
N VAL A 124 -32.44 14.57 21.92
CA VAL A 124 -31.69 14.65 23.18
C VAL A 124 -31.38 16.09 23.57
N SER A 125 -31.17 17.03 22.63
CA SER A 125 -30.87 18.44 22.92
C SER A 125 -32.12 19.24 23.30
N ALA A 126 -33.26 18.95 22.68
CA ALA A 126 -34.57 19.49 23.07
C ALA A 126 -34.99 18.99 24.46
N LEU A 127 -34.60 17.76 24.79
CA LEU A 127 -34.66 17.26 26.16
C LEU A 127 -33.53 17.81 27.04
N GLY A 128 -32.38 18.20 26.48
CA GLY A 128 -31.14 18.60 27.17
C GLY A 128 -31.28 19.76 28.15
N GLY A 129 -32.12 20.75 27.84
CA GLY A 129 -32.46 21.82 28.77
C GLY A 129 -33.26 21.36 30.01
N ARG A 130 -33.88 20.17 29.94
CA ARG A 130 -34.61 19.50 31.03
C ARG A 130 -33.87 18.28 31.59
N ILE A 131 -32.99 17.65 30.81
CA ILE A 131 -32.20 16.46 31.16
C ILE A 131 -31.01 16.81 32.04
N GLY A 132 -30.40 18.00 31.96
CA GLY A 132 -29.32 18.36 32.90
C GLY A 132 -29.77 18.16 34.35
N TYR A 133 -30.88 18.80 34.72
CA TYR A 133 -31.51 18.62 36.04
C TYR A 133 -32.12 17.21 36.24
N GLY A 134 -32.71 16.61 35.20
CA GLY A 134 -33.32 15.28 35.32
C GLY A 134 -32.33 14.13 35.49
N LEU A 135 -31.15 14.22 34.86
CA LEU A 135 -30.10 13.20 34.94
C LEU A 135 -29.40 13.27 36.30
N GLU A 136 -29.08 14.47 36.79
CA GLU A 136 -28.56 14.67 38.14
C GLU A 136 -29.51 14.08 39.19
N GLU A 137 -30.82 14.30 39.02
CA GLU A 137 -31.86 13.76 39.89
C GLU A 137 -31.96 12.23 39.82
N ILE A 138 -31.84 11.63 38.63
CA ILE A 138 -31.77 10.16 38.46
C ILE A 138 -30.50 9.59 39.11
N ILE A 139 -29.35 10.25 38.91
CA ILE A 139 -28.08 9.83 39.52
C ILE A 139 -28.20 9.92 41.04
N ARG A 140 -28.75 11.02 41.58
CA ARG A 140 -29.03 11.21 43.01
C ARG A 140 -29.88 10.06 43.54
N GLN A 141 -31.06 9.82 42.96
CA GLN A 141 -31.97 8.73 43.39
C GLN A 141 -31.28 7.36 43.36
N THR A 142 -30.48 7.10 42.32
CA THR A 142 -29.71 5.85 42.19
C THR A 142 -28.69 5.70 43.31
N VAL A 143 -27.97 6.78 43.65
CA VAL A 143 -27.00 6.78 44.75
C VAL A 143 -27.70 6.68 46.10
N GLU A 144 -28.86 7.30 46.29
CA GLU A 144 -29.65 7.18 47.52
C GLU A 144 -30.14 5.75 47.75
N GLU A 145 -30.66 5.09 46.71
CA GLU A 145 -31.08 3.69 46.77
C GLU A 145 -29.89 2.76 47.05
N PHE A 146 -28.75 3.00 46.39
CA PHE A 146 -27.54 2.20 46.57
C PHE A 146 -26.90 2.38 47.97
N SER A 147 -26.83 3.62 48.45
CA SER A 147 -26.17 3.95 49.72
C SER A 147 -27.09 3.80 50.94
N GLY A 148 -28.41 3.80 50.74
CA GLY A 148 -29.41 3.83 51.81
C GLY A 148 -29.47 5.18 52.55
N GLN A 149 -28.91 6.24 51.98
CA GLN A 149 -28.85 7.59 52.55
C GLN A 149 -29.60 8.57 51.64
N SER A 150 -30.19 9.62 52.21
CA SER A 150 -30.70 10.76 51.43
C SER A 150 -29.75 11.96 51.51
N PHE A 151 -29.67 12.74 50.44
CA PHE A 151 -28.75 13.88 50.34
C PHE A 151 -29.52 15.18 50.19
N LYS A 152 -29.21 16.14 51.07
CA LYS A 152 -29.82 17.48 51.01
C LYS A 152 -29.16 18.38 49.98
N LYS A 153 -27.86 18.16 49.76
CA LYS A 153 -27.06 18.94 48.82
C LYS A 153 -26.52 18.00 47.74
N PHE A 154 -26.82 18.34 46.50
CA PHE A 154 -26.24 17.70 45.33
C PHE A 154 -26.01 18.75 44.25
N GLU A 155 -24.86 18.69 43.60
CA GLU A 155 -24.49 19.64 42.55
C GLU A 155 -23.42 19.02 41.64
N HIS A 156 -23.31 19.54 40.42
CA HIS A 156 -22.14 19.29 39.60
C HIS A 156 -20.90 19.92 40.26
N LEU A 157 -19.82 19.16 40.41
CA LEU A 157 -18.61 19.64 41.05
C LEU A 157 -17.53 19.90 39.99
N ARG A 158 -16.97 21.11 40.02
CA ARG A 158 -15.78 21.48 39.24
C ARG A 158 -14.73 22.04 40.18
N LEU A 159 -13.54 21.46 40.14
CA LEU A 159 -12.39 21.89 40.93
C LEU A 159 -11.23 22.25 40.00
N ARG A 160 -10.49 23.31 40.32
CA ARG A 160 -9.31 23.71 39.55
C ARG A 160 -8.06 23.02 40.10
N ASP A 161 -7.39 22.21 39.29
CA ASP A 161 -6.05 21.70 39.55
C ASP A 161 -5.03 22.67 38.95
N SER A 162 -4.60 23.67 39.72
CA SER A 162 -3.64 24.68 39.26
C SER A 162 -2.20 24.16 39.17
N GLU A 163 -1.87 23.10 39.89
CA GLU A 163 -0.51 22.55 39.98
C GLU A 163 -0.30 21.35 39.03
N GLY A 164 -1.37 20.83 38.43
CA GLY A 164 -1.32 19.67 37.56
C GLY A 164 -1.06 18.35 38.30
N GLU A 165 -1.54 18.22 39.54
CA GLU A 165 -1.41 17.01 40.37
C GLU A 165 -2.00 15.77 39.70
N LEU A 166 -3.08 15.93 38.91
CA LEU A 166 -3.79 14.82 38.27
C LEU A 166 -3.20 14.41 36.91
N TYR A 167 -2.94 15.41 36.07
CA TYR A 167 -2.63 15.22 34.65
C TYR A 167 -1.22 15.69 34.26
N GLY A 168 -0.44 16.21 35.20
CA GLY A 168 0.87 16.81 34.95
C GLY A 168 0.82 18.23 34.38
N ILE A 169 -0.38 18.76 34.12
CA ILE A 169 -0.62 20.13 33.64
C ILE A 169 -1.86 20.72 34.34
N PRO A 170 -1.94 22.05 34.49
CA PRO A 170 -3.11 22.68 35.10
C PRO A 170 -4.39 22.39 34.31
N ALA A 171 -5.45 21.98 34.98
CA ALA A 171 -6.72 21.58 34.35
C ALA A 171 -7.93 21.80 35.27
N ASP A 172 -9.11 21.92 34.65
CA ASP A 172 -10.37 21.80 35.39
C ASP A 172 -10.72 20.31 35.54
N VAL A 173 -11.12 19.95 36.75
CA VAL A 173 -11.49 18.58 37.14
C VAL A 173 -12.98 18.58 37.41
N GLU A 174 -13.73 17.92 36.54
CA GLU A 174 -15.19 17.83 36.61
C GLU A 174 -15.63 16.47 37.15
N TYR A 175 -16.73 16.46 37.90
CA TYR A 175 -17.37 15.27 38.43
C TYR A 175 -18.86 15.37 38.11
N ASP A 176 -19.46 14.29 37.60
CA ASP A 176 -20.85 14.33 37.15
C ASP A 176 -21.81 14.74 38.26
N LEU A 177 -21.57 14.24 39.49
CA LEU A 177 -22.33 14.63 40.66
C LEU A 177 -21.47 14.59 41.93
N TYR A 178 -21.65 15.59 42.79
CA TYR A 178 -21.20 15.59 44.17
C TYR A 178 -22.42 15.63 45.09
N LEU A 179 -22.42 14.76 46.10
CA LEU A 179 -23.51 14.60 47.07
C LEU A 179 -22.94 14.83 48.47
N GLU A 180 -23.58 15.70 49.24
CA GLU A 180 -23.12 16.10 50.56
C GLU A 180 -24.22 15.98 51.62
N ASP A 181 -23.90 15.24 52.68
CA ASP A 181 -24.66 15.12 53.92
C ASP A 181 -23.73 14.51 55.02
N SER A 182 -24.13 13.44 55.72
CA SER A 182 -23.28 12.78 56.74
C SER A 182 -22.04 12.06 56.16
N VAL A 183 -22.13 11.68 54.89
CA VAL A 183 -21.05 11.08 54.09
C VAL A 183 -21.08 11.78 52.74
N ASN A 184 -19.92 12.18 52.24
CA ASN A 184 -19.81 12.86 50.96
C ASN A 184 -19.46 11.88 49.86
N TYR A 185 -20.09 12.03 48.70
CA TYR A 185 -19.83 11.19 47.54
C TYR A 185 -19.44 12.04 46.33
N VAL A 186 -18.54 11.49 45.53
CA VAL A 186 -18.33 11.94 44.15
C VAL A 186 -18.71 10.81 43.22
N VAL A 187 -19.39 11.16 42.12
CA VAL A 187 -19.95 10.21 41.17
C VAL A 187 -19.39 10.49 39.79
N GLU A 188 -19.02 9.42 39.08
CA GLU A 188 -18.71 9.46 37.65
C GLU A 188 -19.55 8.42 36.91
N VAL A 189 -20.17 8.85 35.82
CA VAL A 189 -21.09 8.09 34.97
C VAL A 189 -20.44 7.86 33.61
N LYS A 190 -20.30 6.59 33.23
CA LYS A 190 -19.83 6.23 31.87
C LYS A 190 -20.68 5.14 31.25
N SER A 191 -20.91 5.22 29.95
CA SER A 191 -21.56 4.14 29.20
C SER A 191 -20.75 2.83 29.27
N HIS A 192 -19.42 2.93 29.27
CA HIS A 192 -18.51 1.80 29.34
C HIS A 192 -17.25 2.14 30.14
N ILE A 193 -16.87 1.28 31.10
CA ILE A 193 -15.71 1.50 31.99
C ILE A 193 -14.57 0.50 31.69
N LYS A 194 -13.36 1.04 31.47
CA LYS A 194 -12.09 0.31 31.32
C LYS A 194 -11.17 0.53 32.53
N PRO A 195 -10.10 -0.26 32.71
CA PRO A 195 -9.20 -0.13 33.87
C PRO A 195 -8.53 1.25 34.01
N GLY A 196 -8.29 1.94 32.88
CA GLY A 196 -7.76 3.30 32.87
C GLY A 196 -8.73 4.33 33.44
N ASP A 197 -10.03 4.17 33.19
CA ASP A 197 -11.07 5.07 33.72
C ASP A 197 -11.12 4.99 35.25
N VAL A 198 -11.05 3.76 35.79
CA VAL A 198 -11.04 3.52 37.24
C VAL A 198 -9.83 4.19 37.90
N LEU A 199 -8.64 4.07 37.30
CA LEU A 199 -7.42 4.71 37.80
C LEU A 199 -7.51 6.23 37.80
N ILE A 200 -8.04 6.80 36.72
CA ILE A 200 -8.21 8.25 36.61
C ILE A 200 -9.21 8.72 37.65
N PHE A 201 -10.37 8.06 37.77
CA PHE A 201 -11.40 8.44 38.73
C PHE A 201 -10.94 8.31 40.19
N HIS A 202 -10.17 7.27 40.52
CA HIS A 202 -9.55 7.14 41.84
C HIS A 202 -8.65 8.34 42.19
N ARG A 203 -7.83 8.81 41.23
CA ARG A 203 -7.01 10.01 41.47
C ARG A 203 -7.90 11.24 41.63
N LYS A 204 -8.94 11.38 40.79
CA LYS A 204 -9.92 12.48 40.91
C LYS A 204 -10.59 12.47 42.28
N SER A 205 -10.97 11.31 42.82
CA SER A 205 -11.63 11.26 44.14
C SER A 205 -10.71 11.67 45.28
N LEU A 206 -9.45 11.25 45.25
CA LEU A 206 -8.44 11.69 46.22
C LEU A 206 -8.17 13.20 46.12
N PHE A 207 -8.12 13.73 44.90
CA PHE A 207 -7.99 15.17 44.68
C PHE A 207 -9.18 15.95 45.26
N ALA A 208 -10.42 15.49 45.02
CA ALA A 208 -11.59 16.11 45.63
C ALA A 208 -11.55 16.06 47.16
N GLU A 209 -11.12 14.93 47.74
CA GLU A 209 -11.02 14.74 49.19
C GLU A 209 -10.08 15.79 49.82
N LYS A 210 -8.93 16.00 49.16
CA LYS A 210 -7.92 16.99 49.54
C LYS A 210 -8.42 18.43 49.39
N GLN A 211 -9.04 18.76 48.26
CA GLN A 211 -9.50 20.14 47.97
C GLN A 211 -10.70 20.56 48.83
N LEU A 212 -11.61 19.63 49.10
CA LEU A 212 -12.81 19.89 49.90
C LEU A 212 -12.58 19.74 51.41
N LEU A 213 -11.43 19.20 51.83
CA LEU A 213 -11.10 18.89 53.22
C LEU A 213 -12.18 18.04 53.91
N LYS A 214 -12.75 17.10 53.15
CA LYS A 214 -13.84 16.23 53.57
C LYS A 214 -13.53 14.82 53.14
N ARG A 215 -13.90 13.83 53.94
CA ARG A 215 -13.84 12.43 53.51
C ARG A 215 -14.84 12.19 52.39
N ILE A 216 -14.39 11.54 51.31
CA ILE A 216 -15.19 11.28 50.11
C ILE A 216 -15.24 9.79 49.79
N LYS A 217 -16.44 9.30 49.45
CA LYS A 217 -16.64 7.96 48.90
C LYS A 217 -16.86 8.04 47.38
N PRO A 218 -16.00 7.41 46.56
CA PRO A 218 -16.18 7.41 45.11
C PRO A 218 -17.18 6.34 44.66
N ILE A 219 -18.13 6.74 43.80
CA ILE A 219 -19.05 5.84 43.10
C ILE A 219 -18.84 5.96 41.58
N MET A 220 -18.75 4.83 40.89
CA MET A 220 -18.86 4.78 39.44
C MET A 220 -20.18 4.14 39.03
N ILE A 221 -20.88 4.77 38.07
CA ILE A 221 -22.11 4.25 37.47
C ILE A 221 -21.87 3.93 36.00
N SER A 222 -22.27 2.73 35.55
CA SER A 222 -22.12 2.37 34.14
C SER A 222 -23.18 1.46 33.55
N ALA A 223 -23.37 1.57 32.23
CA ALA A 223 -24.13 0.55 31.51
C ALA A 223 -23.34 -0.75 31.38
N SER A 224 -22.02 -0.67 31.17
CA SER A 224 -21.15 -1.85 31.07
C SER A 224 -19.74 -1.59 31.62
N ILE A 225 -19.09 -2.64 32.11
CA ILE A 225 -17.73 -2.58 32.65
C ILE A 225 -16.95 -3.85 32.31
N THR A 226 -15.65 -3.71 32.02
CA THR A 226 -14.75 -4.87 31.84
C THR A 226 -14.48 -5.61 33.16
N LYS A 227 -14.21 -6.92 33.10
CA LYS A 227 -13.88 -7.71 34.31
C LYS A 227 -12.71 -7.14 35.11
N ASP A 228 -11.64 -6.73 34.42
CA ASP A 228 -10.46 -6.14 35.04
C ASP A 228 -10.75 -4.81 35.73
N ALA A 229 -11.57 -3.95 35.10
CA ALA A 229 -11.99 -2.70 35.71
C ALA A 229 -12.82 -2.92 36.97
N LYS A 230 -13.76 -3.87 36.95
CA LYS A 230 -14.56 -4.23 38.13
C LYS A 230 -13.69 -4.71 39.29
N LYS A 231 -12.69 -5.56 39.01
CA LYS A 231 -11.71 -6.01 40.02
C LYS A 231 -10.97 -4.80 40.61
N LYS A 232 -10.57 -3.86 39.76
CA LYS A 232 -9.83 -2.67 40.16
C LYS A 232 -10.66 -1.68 40.99
N CYS A 233 -11.95 -1.52 40.71
CA CYS A 233 -12.86 -0.75 41.57
C CYS A 233 -12.83 -1.30 43.00
N LYS A 234 -12.91 -2.63 43.15
CA LYS A 234 -12.86 -3.30 44.46
C LYS A 234 -11.52 -3.10 45.17
N GLU A 235 -10.40 -3.19 44.45
CA GLU A 235 -9.06 -2.97 45.00
C GLU A 235 -8.85 -1.54 45.52
N LEU A 236 -9.45 -0.56 44.84
CA LEU A 236 -9.28 0.87 45.13
C LEU A 236 -10.40 1.45 46.02
N GLY A 237 -11.33 0.62 46.49
CA GLY A 237 -12.45 1.08 47.33
C GLY A 237 -13.44 1.98 46.60
N ILE A 238 -13.63 1.77 45.29
CA ILE A 238 -14.63 2.47 44.48
C ILE A 238 -15.89 1.61 44.42
N ASP A 239 -16.99 2.18 44.90
CA ASP A 239 -18.31 1.57 44.80
C ASP A 239 -18.79 1.60 43.34
N LEU A 240 -19.43 0.51 42.89
CA LEU A 240 -19.77 0.31 41.49
C LEU A 240 -21.24 -0.06 41.32
N ILE A 241 -21.94 0.73 40.52
CA ILE A 241 -23.31 0.47 40.07
C ILE A 241 -23.24 0.19 38.56
N SER A 242 -23.34 -1.07 38.14
CA SER A 242 -23.28 -1.42 36.71
C SER A 242 -24.38 -2.36 36.28
N ARG A 243 -24.93 -2.15 35.07
CA ARG A 243 -25.94 -3.05 34.48
C ARG A 243 -25.34 -4.35 33.96
N SER A 244 -24.17 -4.32 33.34
CA SER A 244 -23.51 -5.54 32.82
C SER A 244 -22.00 -5.55 33.05
N VAL A 245 -21.44 -6.76 33.13
CA VAL A 245 -19.99 -6.99 33.14
C VAL A 245 -19.65 -7.72 31.85
N VAL A 246 -18.70 -7.18 31.10
CA VAL A 246 -18.24 -7.69 29.81
C VAL A 246 -16.78 -8.12 29.90
N ASP A 247 -16.38 -8.99 28.99
CA ASP A 247 -14.99 -9.45 28.85
C ASP A 247 -14.08 -8.38 28.24
#